data_AF-A0A6P4ZVM0-F1
#
_entry.id   AF-A0A6P4ZVM0-F1
#
_cell.length_a   1.000
_cell.length_b   1.000
_cell.length_c   1.000
_cell.angle_alpha   90.00
_cell.angle_beta   90.00
_cell.angle_gamma   90.00
#
_symmetry.space_group_name_H-M   'P 1'
#
loop_
_entity.id
_entity.type
_entity.pdbx_description
1 polymer ?
#
loop_
_entity_poly.entity_id
_entity_poly.type
_entity_poly.pdbx_seq_one_letter_code
_entity_poly.pdbx_strand_id
1 'polypeptide(L)'
;MVHELVQSVEAWRDCPEATLYQDYLKYCTSIFVENLRKLGNGSDICLWPDATPAAMEPYNQLTRCLEIVGNETNCKERMVFNRFMLAIHRRFYSNCETPPEKPKDAPKKIIASFVSLTTVTTLLAAGLLAGSDYIHKAS
;
A
#
# COMPACT_ATOMS: atom_id res chain seq x y z
N MET A 1 19.03 -18.92 15.27
CA MET A 1 18.59 -19.18 16.66
C MET A 1 18.94 -18.04 17.61
N VAL A 2 20.20 -17.81 18.03
CA VAL A 2 20.53 -16.71 18.97
C VAL A 2 20.19 -15.33 18.41
N HIS A 3 20.52 -15.07 17.14
CA HIS A 3 20.24 -13.77 16.50
C HIS A 3 18.74 -13.43 16.43
N GLU A 4 17.89 -14.40 16.11
CA GLU A 4 16.42 -14.21 16.08
C GLU A 4 15.83 -13.97 17.46
N LEU A 5 16.36 -14.65 18.48
CA LEU A 5 15.95 -14.45 19.88
C LEU A 5 16.31 -13.05 20.38
N VAL A 6 17.55 -12.60 20.14
CA VAL A 6 18.01 -11.25 20.48
C VAL A 6 17.13 -10.21 19.80
N GLN A 7 16.92 -10.39 18.50
CA GLN A 7 16.01 -9.56 17.72
C GLN A 7 14.61 -9.53 18.33
N SER A 8 14.05 -10.69 18.72
CA SER A 8 12.74 -10.79 19.38
C SER A 8 12.68 -9.95 20.64
N VAL A 9 13.64 -10.13 21.55
CA VAL A 9 13.71 -9.37 22.81
C VAL A 9 13.84 -7.87 22.56
N GLU A 10 14.70 -7.46 21.62
CA GLU A 10 14.91 -6.05 21.27
C GLU A 10 13.64 -5.38 20.75
N ALA A 11 12.79 -6.10 20.00
CA ALA A 11 11.56 -5.53 19.48
C ALA A 11 10.60 -5.14 20.61
N TRP A 12 10.51 -5.95 21.67
CA TRP A 12 9.58 -5.71 22.78
C TRP A 12 10.15 -4.86 23.91
N ARG A 13 11.44 -4.46 23.84
CA ARG A 13 12.17 -3.81 24.92
C ARG A 13 11.50 -2.54 25.46
N ASP A 14 10.90 -1.75 24.57
CA ASP A 14 10.32 -0.44 24.90
C ASP A 14 8.77 -0.46 24.97
N CYS A 15 8.17 -1.66 24.99
CA CYS A 15 6.71 -1.83 25.06
C CYS A 15 6.27 -2.16 26.50
N PRO A 16 5.78 -1.17 27.27
CA PRO A 16 5.46 -1.36 28.69
C PRO A 16 4.30 -2.33 28.93
N GLU A 17 3.37 -2.42 27.98
CA GLU A 17 2.18 -3.28 28.06
C GLU A 17 2.21 -4.39 27.01
N ALA A 18 3.34 -5.08 26.88
CA ALA A 18 3.55 -6.12 25.87
C ALA A 18 2.51 -7.25 25.88
N THR A 19 2.03 -7.65 27.07
CA THR A 19 1.00 -8.69 27.20
C THR A 19 -0.35 -8.20 26.64
N LEU A 20 -0.76 -6.98 27.00
CA LEU A 20 -1.99 -6.37 26.50
C LEU A 20 -1.91 -6.15 24.99
N TYR A 21 -0.78 -5.66 24.49
CA TYR A 21 -0.54 -5.52 23.05
C TYR A 21 -0.69 -6.87 22.33
N GLN A 22 -0.12 -7.95 22.87
CA GLN A 22 -0.26 -9.29 22.29
C GLN A 22 -1.72 -9.79 22.24
N ASP A 23 -2.53 -9.50 23.25
CA ASP A 23 -3.95 -9.87 23.24
C ASP A 23 -4.73 -9.06 22.21
N TYR A 24 -4.41 -7.76 22.07
CA TYR A 24 -4.95 -6.95 20.99
C TYR A 24 -4.50 -7.40 19.60
N LEU A 25 -3.25 -7.86 19.42
CA LEU A 25 -2.81 -8.46 18.16
C LEU A 25 -3.68 -9.65 17.77
N LYS A 26 -4.02 -10.52 18.73
CA LYS A 26 -4.93 -11.66 18.49
C LYS A 26 -6.32 -11.17 18.08
N TYR A 27 -6.83 -10.14 18.75
CA TYR A 27 -8.12 -9.52 18.42
C TYR A 27 -8.14 -8.89 17.02
N CYS A 28 -7.16 -8.05 16.68
CA CYS A 28 -7.06 -7.47 15.34
C CYS A 28 -6.93 -8.56 14.27
N THR A 29 -6.18 -9.62 14.56
CA THR A 29 -6.02 -10.76 13.64
C THR A 29 -7.31 -11.54 13.45
N SER A 30 -8.13 -11.72 14.49
CA SER A 30 -9.39 -12.47 14.35
C SER A 30 -10.36 -11.75 13.42
N ILE A 31 -10.49 -10.43 13.56
CA ILE A 31 -11.28 -9.59 12.67
C ILE A 31 -10.74 -9.66 11.23
N PHE A 32 -9.42 -9.55 11.08
CA PHE A 32 -8.78 -9.67 9.77
C PHE A 32 -9.10 -11.00 9.08
N VAL A 33 -8.97 -12.12 9.80
CA VAL A 33 -9.30 -13.45 9.26
C VAL A 33 -10.77 -13.56 8.89
N GLU A 34 -11.67 -13.03 9.70
CA GLU A 34 -13.10 -13.00 9.39
C GLU A 34 -13.37 -12.22 8.09
N ASN A 35 -12.73 -11.07 7.93
CA ASN A 35 -12.89 -10.23 6.75
C ASN A 35 -12.25 -10.84 5.50
N LEU A 36 -11.11 -11.52 5.62
CA LEU A 36 -10.56 -12.30 4.50
C LEU A 36 -11.52 -13.41 4.06
N ARG A 37 -12.17 -14.11 4.99
CA ARG A 37 -13.14 -15.17 4.65
C ARG A 37 -14.36 -14.66 3.90
N LYS A 38 -14.74 -13.40 4.11
CA LYS A 38 -15.86 -12.75 3.39
C LYS A 38 -15.52 -12.42 1.95
N LEU A 39 -14.23 -12.26 1.60
CA LEU A 39 -13.81 -11.94 0.24
C LEU A 39 -13.88 -13.12 -0.73
N GLY A 40 -13.77 -14.36 -0.25
CA GLY A 40 -13.86 -15.55 -1.09
C GLY A 40 -12.62 -16.45 -1.05
N ASN A 41 -12.20 -16.95 -2.20
CA ASN A 41 -11.10 -17.90 -2.32
C ASN A 41 -9.73 -17.21 -2.11
N GLY A 42 -8.69 -18.00 -1.84
CA GLY A 42 -7.34 -17.48 -1.55
C GLY A 42 -6.66 -16.70 -2.68
N SER A 43 -7.20 -16.72 -3.91
CA SER A 43 -6.77 -15.85 -5.01
C SER A 43 -7.31 -14.43 -4.87
N ASP A 44 -8.47 -14.26 -4.24
CA ASP A 44 -9.23 -13.01 -4.20
C ASP A 44 -8.63 -12.00 -3.20
N ILE A 45 -7.69 -12.48 -2.38
CA ILE A 45 -6.93 -11.68 -1.43
C ILE A 45 -5.62 -11.15 -2.03
N CYS A 46 -5.16 -11.69 -3.17
CA CYS A 46 -3.92 -11.24 -3.79
C CYS A 46 -4.11 -9.87 -4.43
N LEU A 47 -3.34 -8.88 -3.97
CA LEU A 47 -3.43 -7.49 -4.41
C LEU A 47 -2.68 -7.24 -5.72
N TRP A 48 -1.79 -8.13 -6.13
CA TRP A 48 -0.99 -7.98 -7.34
C TRP A 48 -1.38 -9.04 -8.38
N PRO A 49 -1.49 -8.68 -9.69
CA PRO A 49 -1.32 -7.34 -10.26
C PRO A 49 -2.53 -6.41 -10.11
N ASP A 50 -3.71 -6.97 -9.86
CA ASP A 50 -4.99 -6.24 -9.91
C ASP A 50 -5.59 -6.08 -8.50
N ALA A 51 -5.16 -5.04 -7.79
CA ALA A 51 -5.71 -4.71 -6.48
C ALA A 51 -7.12 -4.12 -6.63
N THR A 52 -8.12 -4.79 -6.06
CA THR A 52 -9.46 -4.18 -5.89
C THR A 52 -9.56 -3.47 -4.54
N PRO A 53 -10.34 -2.38 -4.42
CA PRO A 53 -10.59 -1.74 -3.13
C PRO A 53 -11.13 -2.72 -2.08
N ALA A 54 -11.97 -3.67 -2.50
CA ALA A 54 -12.51 -4.72 -1.63
C ALA A 54 -11.42 -5.66 -1.09
N ALA A 55 -10.47 -6.07 -1.94
CA ALA A 55 -9.35 -6.93 -1.52
C ALA A 55 -8.37 -6.22 -0.56
N MET A 56 -8.23 -4.89 -0.69
CA MET A 56 -7.36 -4.09 0.19
C MET A 56 -7.98 -3.85 1.58
N GLU A 57 -9.31 -3.82 1.69
CA GLU A 57 -10.00 -3.37 2.89
C GLU A 57 -9.63 -4.16 4.16
N PRO A 58 -9.54 -5.50 4.17
CA PRO A 58 -9.16 -6.22 5.38
C PRO A 58 -7.74 -5.87 5.85
N TYR A 59 -6.80 -5.68 4.91
CA TYR A 59 -5.43 -5.30 5.23
C TYR A 59 -5.38 -3.89 5.83
N ASN A 60 -6.12 -2.94 5.24
CA ASN A 60 -6.23 -1.57 5.76
C ASN A 60 -6.80 -1.56 7.18
N GLN A 61 -7.89 -2.30 7.42
CA GLN A 61 -8.50 -2.42 8.73
C GLN A 61 -7.55 -3.05 9.76
N LEU A 62 -6.80 -4.08 9.38
CA LEU A 62 -5.78 -4.67 10.23
C LEU A 62 -4.74 -3.61 10.62
N THR A 63 -4.15 -2.91 9.64
CA THR A 63 -3.12 -1.89 9.92
C THR A 63 -3.65 -0.76 10.80
N ARG A 64 -4.91 -0.34 10.62
CA ARG A 64 -5.55 0.68 11.45
C ARG A 64 -5.79 0.18 12.88
N CYS A 65 -6.22 -1.07 13.04
CA CYS A 65 -6.39 -1.69 14.36
C CYS A 65 -5.06 -1.71 15.12
N LEU A 66 -3.96 -2.11 14.45
CA LEU A 66 -2.63 -2.14 15.03
C LEU A 66 -2.10 -0.75 15.41
N GLU A 67 -2.41 0.27 14.61
CA GLU A 67 -2.05 1.65 14.91
C GLU A 67 -2.74 2.14 16.19
N ILE A 68 -4.06 1.88 16.32
CA ILE A 68 -4.82 2.20 17.53
C ILE A 68 -4.22 1.47 18.73
N VAL A 69 -4.01 0.17 18.61
CA VAL A 69 -3.48 -0.67 19.70
C VAL A 69 -2.08 -0.22 20.13
N GLY A 70 -1.20 0.12 19.19
CA GLY A 70 0.13 0.65 19.49
C GLY A 70 0.07 2.01 20.21
N ASN A 71 -0.95 2.82 19.92
CA ASN A 71 -1.19 4.07 20.65
C ASN A 71 -1.71 3.82 22.08
N GLU A 72 -2.69 2.93 22.26
CA GLU A 72 -3.31 2.64 23.57
C GLU A 72 -2.32 1.99 24.54
N THR A 73 -1.51 1.06 24.07
CA THR A 73 -0.55 0.30 24.90
C THR A 73 0.82 0.97 25.02
N ASN A 74 1.00 2.11 24.36
CA ASN A 74 2.29 2.79 24.18
C ASN A 74 3.40 1.87 23.61
N CYS A 75 3.03 0.94 22.71
CA CYS A 75 3.94 0.04 22.00
C CYS A 75 4.00 0.42 20.52
N LYS A 76 4.82 1.42 20.20
CA LYS A 76 4.90 2.05 18.86
C LYS A 76 6.12 1.60 18.06
N GLU A 77 6.78 0.54 18.51
CA GLU A 77 8.05 0.08 17.99
C GLU A 77 7.87 -0.48 16.59
N ARG A 78 8.46 0.22 15.61
CA ARG A 78 8.41 -0.17 14.19
C ARG A 78 8.86 -1.61 13.96
N MET A 79 9.81 -2.11 14.77
CA MET A 79 10.28 -3.50 14.69
C MET A 79 9.21 -4.52 15.04
N VAL A 80 8.38 -4.28 16.08
CA VAL A 80 7.28 -5.18 16.47
C VAL A 80 6.24 -5.23 15.37
N PHE A 81 5.79 -4.06 14.92
CA PHE A 81 4.83 -3.93 13.84
C PHE A 81 5.31 -4.64 12.56
N ASN A 82 6.55 -4.38 12.12
CA ASN A 82 7.11 -4.97 10.91
C ASN A 82 7.16 -6.50 10.98
N ARG A 83 7.51 -7.07 12.13
CA ARG A 83 7.55 -8.53 12.30
C ARG A 83 6.17 -9.15 12.33
N PHE A 84 5.23 -8.51 13.01
CA PHE A 84 3.84 -8.94 12.99
C PHE A 84 3.30 -8.96 11.56
N MET A 85 3.48 -7.86 10.81
CA MET A 85 3.03 -7.78 9.42
C MET A 85 3.75 -8.78 8.52
N LEU A 86 5.04 -9.02 8.72
CA LEU A 86 5.77 -10.06 7.99
C LEU A 86 5.19 -11.46 8.24
N ALA A 87 4.77 -11.75 9.48
CA ALA A 87 4.11 -13.02 9.81
C ALA A 87 2.75 -13.15 9.12
N ILE A 88 1.96 -12.06 9.05
CA ILE A 88 0.71 -11.99 8.29
C ILE A 88 0.96 -12.26 6.80
N HIS A 89 1.94 -11.58 6.19
CA HIS A 89 2.34 -11.79 4.79
C HIS A 89 2.72 -13.24 4.51
N ARG A 90 3.58 -13.84 5.33
CA ARG A 90 3.98 -15.25 5.19
C ARG A 90 2.80 -16.21 5.35
N ARG A 91 1.85 -15.91 6.24
CA ARG A 91 0.75 -16.82 6.58
C ARG A 91 -0.37 -16.79 5.53
N PHE A 92 -0.75 -15.61 5.06
CA PHE A 92 -1.94 -15.41 4.24
C PHE A 92 -1.63 -15.13 2.77
N TYR A 93 -0.45 -14.57 2.47
CA TYR A 93 -0.10 -14.09 1.13
C TYR A 93 1.09 -14.85 0.51
N SER A 94 1.51 -15.97 1.09
CA SER A 94 2.67 -16.75 0.61
C SER A 94 2.51 -17.32 -0.80
N ASN A 95 1.27 -17.46 -1.28
CA ASN A 95 0.96 -17.95 -2.61
C ASN A 95 0.63 -16.81 -3.61
N CYS A 96 0.69 -15.55 -3.19
CA CYS A 96 0.46 -14.43 -4.09
C CYS A 96 1.71 -14.11 -4.91
N GLU A 97 1.51 -13.61 -6.13
CA GLU A 97 2.60 -13.11 -6.95
C GLU A 97 3.32 -11.94 -6.26
N THR A 98 4.65 -11.91 -6.41
CA THR A 98 5.45 -10.82 -5.86
C THR A 98 5.41 -9.63 -6.82
N PRO A 99 5.04 -8.42 -6.35
CA PRO A 99 5.16 -7.21 -7.15
C PRO A 99 6.61 -7.02 -7.63
N PRO A 100 6.82 -6.48 -8.84
CA PRO A 100 8.17 -6.18 -9.32
C PRO A 100 8.84 -5.16 -8.40
N GLU A 101 10.12 -5.36 -8.09
CA GLU A 101 10.92 -4.50 -7.21
C GLU A 101 10.96 -3.04 -7.68
N LYS A 102 10.80 -2.81 -8.99
CA LYS A 102 10.69 -1.49 -9.59
C LYS A 102 9.43 -1.42 -10.45
N PRO A 103 8.59 -0.37 -10.29
CA PRO A 103 7.57 -0.05 -11.27
C PRO A 103 8.23 0.03 -12.66
N LYS A 104 7.72 -0.71 -13.64
CA LYS A 104 8.21 -0.60 -15.02
C LYS A 104 7.53 0.60 -15.66
N ASP A 105 8.33 1.49 -16.24
CA ASP A 105 7.82 2.56 -17.08
C ASP A 105 7.01 1.97 -18.25
N ALA A 106 6.02 2.74 -18.71
CA ALA A 106 5.31 2.39 -19.94
C ALA A 106 6.30 2.22 -21.11
N PRO A 107 6.01 1.36 -22.09
CA PRO A 107 6.86 1.20 -23.26
C PRO A 107 7.16 2.56 -23.92
N LYS A 108 8.41 2.78 -24.37
CA LYS A 108 8.86 4.06 -24.94
C LYS A 108 7.93 4.64 -26.01
N LYS A 109 7.30 3.76 -26.82
CA LYS A 109 6.33 4.15 -27.85
C LYS A 109 5.08 4.81 -27.25
N ILE A 110 4.55 4.28 -26.16
CA ILE A 110 3.39 4.84 -25.45
C ILE A 110 3.76 6.21 -24.88
N ILE A 111 4.90 6.32 -24.20
CA ILE A 111 5.38 7.59 -23.66
C ILE A 111 5.51 8.64 -24.78
N ALA A 112 6.17 8.28 -25.88
CA ALA A 112 6.34 9.17 -27.03
C ALA A 112 4.99 9.63 -27.63
N SER A 113 4.02 8.73 -27.75
CA SER A 113 2.68 9.07 -28.24
C SER A 113 1.99 10.10 -27.34
N PHE A 114 1.99 9.90 -26.01
CA PHE A 114 1.39 10.85 -25.09
C PHE A 114 2.09 12.20 -25.09
N VAL A 115 3.43 12.21 -25.00
CA VAL A 115 4.22 13.45 -25.01
C VAL A 115 4.01 14.25 -26.30
N SER A 116 4.06 13.58 -27.45
CA SER A 116 3.85 14.24 -28.75
C SER A 116 2.44 14.78 -28.90
N LEU A 117 1.42 14.01 -28.51
CA LEU A 117 0.03 14.43 -28.55
C LEU A 117 -0.18 15.69 -27.70
N THR A 118 0.25 15.66 -26.42
CA THR A 118 0.14 16.82 -25.54
C THR A 118 0.87 18.03 -26.12
N THR A 119 2.11 17.85 -26.60
CA THR A 119 2.90 18.95 -27.18
C THR A 119 2.22 19.58 -28.39
N VAL A 120 1.74 18.75 -29.34
CA VAL A 120 1.05 19.23 -30.55
C VAL A 120 -0.24 19.97 -30.17
N THR A 121 -1.03 19.42 -29.25
CA THR A 121 -2.27 20.09 -28.80
C THR A 121 -1.98 21.44 -28.14
N THR A 122 -0.94 21.54 -27.31
CA THR A 122 -0.53 22.80 -26.69
C THR A 122 -0.08 23.83 -27.73
N LEU A 123 0.72 23.42 -28.72
CA LEU A 123 1.17 24.31 -29.79
C LEU A 123 0.01 24.81 -30.65
N LEU A 124 -0.93 23.94 -30.99
CA LEU A 124 -2.14 24.33 -31.74
C LEU A 124 -3.00 25.31 -30.94
N ALA A 125 -3.23 25.06 -29.65
CA ALA A 125 -3.99 25.97 -28.80
C ALA A 125 -3.32 27.35 -28.68
N ALA A 126 -2.00 27.38 -28.43
CA ALA A 126 -1.24 28.62 -28.37
C ALA A 126 -1.29 29.40 -29.69
N GLY A 127 -1.16 28.70 -30.82
CA GLY A 127 -1.27 29.31 -32.15
C GLY A 127 -2.65 29.89 -32.42
N LEU A 128 -3.72 29.18 -32.04
CA LEU A 128 -5.10 29.66 -32.19
C LEU A 128 -5.37 30.89 -31.30
N LEU A 129 -4.93 30.88 -30.04
CA LEU A 129 -5.09 32.01 -29.13
C LEU A 129 -4.35 33.24 -29.63
N ALA A 130 -3.06 33.10 -29.96
CA ALA A 130 -2.27 34.19 -30.50
C ALA A 130 -2.84 34.73 -31.83
N GLY A 131 -3.34 33.83 -32.70
CA GLY A 131 -3.99 34.21 -33.95
C GLY A 131 -5.33 34.93 -33.74
N SER A 132 -6.14 34.47 -32.79
CA SER A 132 -7.41 35.11 -32.42
C SER A 132 -7.20 36.50 -31.83
N ASP A 133 -6.22 36.66 -30.95
CA ASP A 133 -5.87 37.96 -30.36
C ASP A 133 -5.35 38.94 -31.42
N TYR A 134 -4.59 38.43 -32.39
CA TYR A 134 -4.12 39.24 -33.52
C TYR A 134 -5.28 39.74 -34.39
N ILE A 135 -6.26 38.87 -34.71
CA ILE A 135 -7.45 39.24 -35.49
C ILE A 135 -8.31 40.24 -34.74
N HIS A 136 -8.55 40.05 -33.43
CA HIS A 136 -9.34 40.96 -32.61
C HIS A 136 -8.70 42.34 -32.44
N LYS A 137 -7.36 42.42 -32.42
CA LYS A 137 -6.64 43.70 -32.27
C LYS A 137 -6.48 44.47 -33.60
N ALA A 138 -6.67 43.80 -34.73
CA ALA A 138 -6.59 44.38 -36.07
C ALA A 138 -7.96 44.81 -36.64
N SER A 139 -9.06 44.45 -35.98
CA SER A 139 -10.43 44.93 -36.24
C SER A 139 -10.76 46.17 -35.43
#